data_AF-A0ABD6CNH5-F1
#
_entry.id   AF-A0ABD6CNH5-F1
#
_cell.length_a   1.000
_cell.length_b   1.000
_cell.length_c   1.000
_cell.angle_alpha   90.00
_cell.angle_beta   90.00
_cell.angle_gamma   90.00
#
_symmetry.space_group_name_H-M   'P 1'
#
loop_
_entity.id
_entity.type
_entity.pdbx_description
1 polymer ?
#
loop_
_entity_poly.entity_id
_entity_poly.type
_entity_poly.pdbx_seq_one_letter_code
_entity_poly.pdbx_strand_id
1 'polypeptide(L)'
;MSASSPGPVRAVVQRPLLRRLLRPVAAFGVVVAVGVAGFSSLGGVGVVDALFWLLDPTSIELHFQAHDGAETLTKGYAVVVLSGLVVTGLWIGETVFSAAFGGQIQTEFKAMQIERTIDELQGHVIICGYGTFGKTVARRLRDGERDVVVIETQDSEFQRALDDDLLAVQGDARREQVLRDAGVKRATTVVGAIDDSNANIQIAMGASQIAPTVRLVVRVGDEMYEALARRAGADEVIIPEVASAEQVTSTL
;
A
#
# COMPACT_ATOMS: atom_id res chain seq x y z
N MET A 1 40.32 10.92 2.91
CA MET A 1 40.05 9.50 2.59
C MET A 1 38.55 9.32 2.51
N SER A 2 38.02 9.35 1.28
CA SER A 2 36.58 9.36 0.98
C SER A 2 35.99 7.96 1.12
N ALA A 3 35.06 7.79 2.05
CA ALA A 3 34.17 6.64 2.05
C ALA A 3 33.19 6.78 0.87
N SER A 4 33.33 5.92 -0.12
CA SER A 4 32.39 5.78 -1.23
C SER A 4 31.05 5.24 -0.70
N SER A 5 29.99 6.02 -0.86
CA SER A 5 28.61 5.64 -0.57
C SER A 5 28.15 4.46 -1.44
N PRO A 6 27.43 3.46 -0.90
CA PRO A 6 26.70 2.52 -1.73
C PRO A 6 25.47 3.22 -2.33
N GLY A 7 25.31 3.12 -3.65
CA GLY A 7 24.22 3.78 -4.39
C GLY A 7 22.82 3.24 -4.04
N PRO A 8 21.77 4.08 -4.08
CA PRO A 8 20.42 3.74 -3.60
C PRO A 8 19.53 3.03 -4.64
N VAL A 9 20.08 2.38 -5.67
CA VAL A 9 19.29 1.85 -6.79
C VAL A 9 19.61 0.37 -6.99
N ARG A 10 18.64 -0.51 -6.69
CA ARG A 10 18.56 -1.98 -6.96
C ARG A 10 18.78 -2.99 -5.80
N ALA A 11 18.64 -2.60 -4.54
CA ALA A 11 18.59 -3.57 -3.43
C ALA A 11 17.17 -3.97 -2.96
N VAL A 12 16.10 -3.44 -3.57
CA VAL A 12 14.72 -3.70 -3.10
C VAL A 12 13.78 -4.04 -4.27
N VAL A 13 14.16 -5.04 -5.07
CA VAL A 13 13.15 -5.86 -5.77
C VAL A 13 13.04 -7.17 -5.01
N GLN A 14 12.27 -7.09 -3.94
CA GLN A 14 11.40 -8.14 -3.41
C GLN A 14 11.90 -9.60 -3.52
N ARG A 15 12.55 -10.09 -2.45
CA ARG A 15 12.67 -11.54 -2.15
C ARG A 15 11.33 -12.33 -2.26
N PRO A 16 10.12 -11.75 -2.05
CA PRO A 16 8.87 -12.49 -2.29
C PRO A 16 8.53 -12.72 -3.78
N LEU A 17 8.90 -11.83 -4.71
CA LEU A 17 8.59 -12.02 -6.15
C LEU A 17 9.44 -13.11 -6.78
N LEU A 18 10.73 -13.15 -6.45
CA LEU A 18 11.64 -14.19 -6.94
C LEU A 18 11.17 -15.59 -6.53
N ARG A 19 10.66 -15.73 -5.29
CA ARG A 19 10.08 -16.99 -4.79
C ARG A 19 8.75 -17.34 -5.46
N ARG A 20 7.92 -16.35 -5.81
CA ARG A 20 6.65 -16.55 -6.51
C ARG A 20 6.86 -16.98 -7.97
N LEU A 21 7.85 -16.41 -8.65
CA LEU A 21 8.20 -16.78 -10.04
C LEU A 21 8.96 -18.10 -10.14
N LEU A 22 9.60 -18.57 -9.07
CA LEU A 22 10.38 -19.81 -9.09
C LEU A 22 9.54 -21.02 -9.52
N ARG A 23 8.31 -21.15 -9.02
CA ARG A 23 7.42 -22.28 -9.35
C ARG A 23 6.99 -22.32 -10.82
N PRO A 24 6.41 -21.25 -11.41
CA PRO A 24 6.00 -21.27 -12.80
C PRO A 24 7.19 -21.36 -13.77
N VAL A 25 8.33 -20.71 -13.45
CA VAL A 25 9.55 -20.83 -14.25
C VAL A 25 10.14 -22.24 -14.18
N ALA A 26 10.16 -22.87 -13.00
CA ALA A 26 10.60 -24.26 -12.87
C ALA A 26 9.68 -25.22 -13.63
N ALA A 27 8.35 -25.02 -13.56
CA ALA A 27 7.39 -25.81 -14.33
C ALA A 27 7.62 -25.67 -15.84
N PHE A 28 7.82 -24.45 -16.34
CA PHE A 28 8.16 -24.21 -17.75
C PHE A 28 9.46 -24.93 -18.15
N GLY A 29 10.51 -24.82 -17.32
CA GLY A 29 11.77 -25.51 -17.53
C GLY A 29 11.63 -27.04 -17.56
N VAL A 30 10.77 -27.61 -16.71
CA VAL A 30 10.46 -29.06 -16.73
C VAL A 30 9.74 -29.45 -18.02
N VAL A 31 8.77 -28.67 -18.49
CA VAL A 31 8.08 -28.95 -19.78
C VAL A 31 9.07 -28.91 -20.94
N VAL A 32 9.99 -27.94 -20.97
CA VAL A 32 11.06 -27.88 -21.98
C VAL A 32 11.97 -29.10 -21.90
N ALA A 33 12.44 -29.47 -20.70
CA ALA A 33 13.34 -30.61 -20.52
C ALA A 33 12.69 -31.94 -20.92
N VAL A 34 11.42 -32.13 -20.52
CA VAL A 34 10.62 -33.29 -20.92
C VAL A 34 10.44 -33.31 -22.44
N GLY A 35 10.05 -32.17 -23.03
CA GLY A 35 9.88 -32.03 -24.48
C GLY A 35 11.13 -32.38 -25.27
N VAL A 36 12.29 -31.84 -24.87
CA VAL A 36 13.58 -32.15 -25.49
C VAL A 36 13.92 -33.63 -25.37
N ALA A 37 13.76 -34.22 -24.18
CA ALA A 37 14.03 -35.65 -23.97
C ALA A 37 13.10 -36.54 -24.81
N GLY A 38 11.82 -36.17 -24.92
CA GLY A 38 10.84 -36.88 -25.74
C GLY A 38 11.15 -36.76 -27.24
N PHE A 39 11.49 -35.57 -27.74
CA PHE A 39 11.88 -35.40 -29.15
C PHE A 39 13.20 -36.09 -29.49
N SER A 40 14.21 -36.02 -28.62
CA SER A 40 15.48 -36.73 -28.86
C SER A 40 15.30 -38.25 -28.86
N SER A 41 14.39 -38.80 -28.05
CA SER A 41 14.15 -40.25 -28.00
C SER A 41 13.21 -40.75 -29.10
N LEU A 42 12.15 -40.01 -29.41
CA LEU A 42 11.16 -40.40 -30.44
C LEU A 42 11.62 -40.07 -31.86
N GLY A 43 12.29 -38.93 -32.03
CA GLY A 43 12.81 -38.46 -33.31
C GLY A 43 14.26 -38.87 -33.58
N GLY A 44 15.00 -39.37 -32.58
CA GLY A 44 16.41 -39.73 -32.74
C GLY A 44 17.31 -38.52 -33.03
N VAL A 45 16.86 -37.31 -32.69
CA VAL A 45 17.54 -36.05 -33.03
C VAL A 45 18.39 -35.51 -31.87
N GLY A 46 19.38 -34.68 -32.21
CA GLY A 46 20.22 -34.01 -31.23
C GLY A 46 19.42 -33.03 -30.37
N VAL A 47 20.00 -32.63 -29.23
CA VAL A 47 19.38 -31.68 -28.29
C VAL A 47 19.05 -30.34 -28.95
N VAL A 48 19.89 -29.88 -29.87
CA VAL A 48 19.70 -28.61 -30.60
C VAL A 48 18.48 -28.70 -31.51
N ASP A 49 18.33 -29.80 -32.26
CA ASP A 49 17.21 -30.02 -33.16
C ASP A 49 15.90 -30.21 -32.37
N ALA A 50 15.96 -30.95 -31.25
CA ALA A 50 14.84 -31.12 -30.34
C ALA A 50 14.37 -29.78 -29.74
N LEU A 51 15.30 -28.89 -29.38
CA LEU A 51 14.97 -27.52 -28.96
C LEU A 51 14.38 -26.70 -30.10
N PHE A 52 14.92 -26.85 -31.32
CA PHE A 52 14.40 -26.15 -32.49
C PHE A 52 12.96 -26.55 -32.81
N TRP A 53 12.60 -27.82 -32.64
CA TRP A 53 11.22 -28.33 -32.83
C TRP A 53 10.20 -27.72 -31.85
N LEU A 54 10.63 -27.23 -30.68
CA LEU A 54 9.74 -26.50 -29.77
C LEU A 54 9.34 -25.13 -30.32
N LEU A 55 10.19 -24.52 -31.15
CA LEU A 55 9.94 -23.22 -31.79
C LEU A 55 9.26 -23.39 -33.15
N ASP A 56 9.70 -24.39 -33.92
CA ASP A 56 9.18 -24.71 -35.23
C ASP A 56 8.74 -26.19 -35.30
N PRO A 57 7.48 -26.50 -34.95
CA PRO A 57 6.98 -27.87 -35.04
C PRO A 57 6.88 -28.37 -36.48
N THR A 58 6.96 -27.51 -37.51
CA THR A 58 6.95 -27.94 -38.91
C THR A 58 8.22 -28.71 -39.29
N SER A 59 9.31 -28.49 -38.57
CA SER A 59 10.56 -29.25 -38.72
C SER A 59 10.42 -30.74 -38.41
N ILE A 60 9.40 -31.15 -37.64
CA ILE A 60 9.09 -32.56 -37.39
C ILE A 60 8.65 -33.25 -38.68
N GLU A 61 7.77 -32.59 -39.45
CA GLU A 61 7.29 -33.09 -40.75
C GLU A 61 8.47 -33.25 -41.72
N LEU A 62 9.31 -32.22 -41.83
CA LEU A 62 10.46 -32.22 -42.73
C LEU A 62 11.47 -33.32 -42.37
N HIS A 63 11.64 -33.60 -41.08
CA HIS A 63 12.54 -34.66 -40.62
C HIS A 63 12.07 -36.06 -41.06
N PHE A 64 10.78 -36.37 -40.87
CA PHE A 64 10.20 -37.68 -41.20
C PHE A 64 9.95 -37.89 -42.71
N GLN A 65 10.05 -36.84 -43.53
CA GLN A 65 10.14 -37.00 -44.99
C GLN A 65 11.46 -37.64 -45.44
N ALA A 66 12.54 -37.43 -44.68
CA ALA A 66 13.87 -37.93 -45.00
C ALA A 66 14.29 -39.14 -44.13
N HIS A 67 13.58 -39.43 -43.05
CA HIS A 67 13.90 -40.49 -42.09
C HIS A 67 12.66 -41.28 -41.71
N ASP A 68 12.75 -42.61 -41.72
CA ASP A 68 11.67 -43.48 -41.23
C ASP A 68 11.54 -43.39 -39.71
N GLY A 69 10.31 -43.35 -39.20
CA GLY A 69 10.07 -43.45 -37.76
C GLY A 69 8.64 -43.16 -37.33
N ALA A 70 8.46 -42.89 -36.03
CA ALA A 70 7.14 -42.79 -35.39
C ALA A 70 6.50 -41.40 -35.53
N GLU A 71 6.34 -40.92 -36.76
CA GLU A 71 5.90 -39.56 -37.08
C GLU A 71 4.61 -39.14 -36.34
N THR A 72 3.54 -39.96 -36.40
CA THR A 72 2.26 -39.66 -35.75
C THR A 72 2.39 -39.56 -34.23
N LEU A 73 3.23 -40.40 -33.61
CA LEU A 73 3.47 -40.36 -32.16
C LEU A 73 4.27 -39.10 -31.78
N THR A 74 5.29 -38.74 -32.56
CA THR A 74 6.10 -37.53 -32.33
C THR A 74 5.26 -36.26 -32.49
N LYS A 75 4.38 -36.21 -33.49
CA LYS A 75 3.41 -35.10 -33.65
C LYS A 75 2.42 -35.02 -32.49
N GLY A 76 1.85 -36.15 -32.07
CA GLY A 76 0.94 -36.20 -30.91
C GLY A 76 1.64 -35.73 -29.63
N TYR A 77 2.89 -36.16 -29.43
CA TYR A 77 3.72 -35.71 -28.32
C TYR A 77 4.02 -34.20 -28.39
N ALA A 78 4.34 -33.68 -29.57
CA ALA A 78 4.57 -32.25 -29.79
C ALA A 78 3.36 -31.41 -29.36
N VAL A 79 2.14 -31.84 -29.70
CA VAL A 79 0.90 -31.16 -29.29
C VAL A 79 0.80 -31.06 -27.76
N VAL A 80 1.11 -32.15 -27.04
CA VAL A 80 1.07 -32.17 -25.57
C VAL A 80 2.12 -31.21 -24.97
N VAL A 81 3.35 -31.26 -25.48
CA VAL A 81 4.46 -30.42 -25.00
C VAL A 81 4.17 -28.94 -25.27
N LEU A 82 3.78 -28.59 -26.49
CA LEU A 82 3.45 -27.21 -26.86
C LEU A 82 2.27 -26.67 -26.06
N SER A 83 1.23 -27.49 -25.82
CA SER A 83 0.12 -27.10 -24.93
C SER A 83 0.61 -26.83 -23.51
N GLY A 84 1.52 -27.66 -22.98
CA GLY A 84 2.16 -27.43 -21.69
C GLY A 84 2.97 -26.13 -21.62
N LEU A 85 3.69 -25.78 -22.69
CA LEU A 85 4.44 -24.53 -22.79
C LEU A 85 3.51 -23.31 -22.81
N VAL A 86 2.38 -23.39 -23.52
CA VAL A 86 1.36 -22.33 -23.52
C VAL A 86 0.77 -22.15 -22.12
N VAL A 87 0.38 -23.23 -21.44
CA VAL A 87 -0.20 -23.18 -20.09
C VAL A 87 0.79 -22.58 -19.08
N THR A 88 2.04 -23.07 -19.08
CA THR A 88 3.07 -22.56 -18.17
C THR A 88 3.47 -21.13 -18.51
N GLY A 89 3.47 -20.74 -19.79
CA GLY A 89 3.68 -19.36 -20.24
C GLY A 89 2.57 -18.40 -19.76
N LEU A 90 1.30 -18.80 -19.88
CA LEU A 90 0.17 -18.05 -19.34
C LEU A 90 0.27 -17.88 -17.82
N TRP A 91 0.68 -18.92 -17.10
CA TRP A 91 0.86 -18.86 -15.66
C TRP A 91 2.00 -17.92 -15.23
N ILE A 92 3.11 -17.89 -15.98
CA ILE A 92 4.17 -16.89 -15.79
C ILE A 92 3.60 -15.48 -16.04
N GLY A 93 2.87 -15.29 -17.14
CA GLY A 93 2.24 -14.02 -17.49
C GLY A 93 1.30 -13.49 -16.41
N GLU A 94 0.41 -14.34 -15.89
CA GLU A 94 -0.48 -14.03 -14.77
C GLU A 94 0.30 -13.61 -13.52
N THR A 95 1.37 -14.35 -13.18
CA THR A 95 2.18 -14.05 -11.99
C THR A 95 2.88 -12.70 -12.11
N VAL A 96 3.43 -12.38 -13.28
CA VAL A 96 4.06 -11.08 -13.55
C VAL A 96 3.02 -9.95 -13.53
N PHE A 97 1.85 -10.19 -14.14
CA PHE A 97 0.77 -9.22 -14.17
C PHE A 97 0.24 -8.91 -12.76
N SER A 98 -0.03 -9.95 -11.97
CA SER A 98 -0.45 -9.81 -10.57
C SER A 98 0.61 -9.12 -9.71
N ALA A 99 1.90 -9.40 -9.94
CA ALA A 99 2.99 -8.71 -9.26
C ALA A 99 3.09 -7.22 -9.62
N ALA A 100 2.88 -6.87 -10.89
CA ALA A 100 2.97 -5.49 -11.37
C ALA A 100 1.75 -4.65 -10.98
N PHE A 101 0.55 -5.24 -10.98
CA PHE A 101 -0.71 -4.51 -10.83
C PHE A 101 -1.48 -4.79 -9.53
N GLY A 102 -1.22 -5.92 -8.86
CA GLY A 102 -2.05 -6.41 -7.76
C GLY A 102 -1.99 -5.58 -6.47
N GLY A 103 -0.94 -4.78 -6.27
CA GLY A 103 -0.81 -3.93 -5.08
C GLY A 103 -1.24 -2.48 -5.27
N GLN A 104 -1.15 -1.95 -6.50
CA GLN A 104 -1.30 -0.51 -6.74
C GLN A 104 -2.74 -0.14 -7.08
N ILE A 105 -3.48 -1.03 -7.75
CA ILE A 105 -4.86 -0.76 -8.15
C ILE A 105 -5.76 -0.63 -6.91
N GLN A 106 -5.71 -1.56 -5.96
CA GLN A 106 -6.62 -1.52 -4.80
C GLN A 106 -6.36 -0.33 -3.87
N THR A 107 -5.09 0.02 -3.63
CA THR A 107 -4.71 1.13 -2.75
C THR A 107 -5.12 2.48 -3.32
N GLU A 108 -4.92 2.68 -4.62
CA GLU A 108 -5.35 3.92 -5.31
C GLU A 108 -6.88 4.02 -5.37
N PHE A 109 -7.59 2.92 -5.63
CA PHE A 109 -9.06 2.93 -5.58
C PHE A 109 -9.60 3.22 -4.17
N LYS A 110 -8.99 2.65 -3.12
CA LYS A 110 -9.38 2.90 -1.73
C LYS A 110 -9.11 4.37 -1.34
N ALA A 111 -7.96 4.92 -1.75
CA ALA A 111 -7.64 6.33 -1.50
C ALA A 111 -8.64 7.28 -2.17
N MET A 112 -8.97 7.04 -3.46
CA MET A 112 -9.98 7.83 -4.17
C MET A 112 -11.38 7.73 -3.52
N GLN A 113 -11.75 6.56 -3.00
CA GLN A 113 -13.02 6.39 -2.28
C GLN A 113 -13.03 7.18 -0.97
N ILE A 114 -11.95 7.11 -0.19
CA ILE A 114 -11.82 7.86 1.07
C ILE A 114 -11.92 9.36 0.81
N GLU A 115 -11.21 9.88 -0.19
CA GLU A 115 -11.23 11.29 -0.56
C GLU A 115 -12.66 11.76 -0.90
N ARG A 116 -13.38 10.99 -1.73
CA ARG A 116 -14.79 11.30 -2.06
C ARG A 116 -15.70 11.29 -0.83
N THR A 117 -15.54 10.29 0.05
CA THR A 117 -16.33 10.22 1.29
C THR A 117 -16.06 11.46 2.16
N ILE A 118 -14.79 11.88 2.31
CA ILE A 118 -14.43 13.09 3.06
C ILE A 118 -15.02 14.36 2.42
N ASP A 119 -15.14 14.41 1.10
CA ASP A 119 -15.75 15.52 0.38
C ASP A 119 -17.26 15.67 0.63
N GLU A 120 -17.95 14.56 0.86
CA GLU A 120 -19.39 14.53 1.16
C GLU A 120 -19.69 14.81 2.65
N LEU A 121 -18.70 14.64 3.54
CA LEU A 121 -18.87 14.87 4.98
C LEU A 121 -19.13 16.33 5.34
N GLN A 122 -20.02 16.50 6.32
CA GLN A 122 -20.30 17.77 6.99
C GLN A 122 -20.44 17.56 8.49
N GLY A 123 -19.95 18.52 9.27
CA GLY A 123 -20.05 18.49 10.72
C GLY A 123 -19.13 17.47 11.41
N HIS A 124 -18.22 16.84 10.68
CA HIS A 124 -17.27 15.86 11.20
C HIS A 124 -16.19 16.51 12.09
N VAL A 125 -15.45 15.66 12.81
CA VAL A 125 -14.30 16.05 13.62
C VAL A 125 -13.01 15.67 12.90
N ILE A 126 -12.07 16.61 12.80
CA ILE A 126 -10.74 16.36 12.27
C ILE A 126 -9.77 16.14 13.43
N ILE A 127 -9.03 15.03 13.41
CA ILE A 127 -8.00 14.71 14.40
C ILE A 127 -6.65 14.76 13.72
N CYS A 128 -5.80 15.70 14.13
CA CYS A 128 -4.45 15.87 13.60
C CYS A 128 -3.46 15.08 14.45
N GLY A 129 -2.99 13.95 13.93
CA GLY A 129 -2.13 12.99 14.61
C GLY A 129 -2.90 11.75 15.09
N TYR A 130 -2.43 10.57 14.70
CA TYR A 130 -2.95 9.26 15.09
C TYR A 130 -2.02 8.54 16.07
N GLY A 131 -1.45 9.29 17.03
CA GLY A 131 -0.69 8.73 18.15
C GLY A 131 -1.60 8.16 19.24
N THR A 132 -1.05 7.88 20.42
CA THR A 132 -1.78 7.31 21.57
C THR A 132 -3.03 8.13 21.94
N PHE A 133 -2.89 9.46 21.98
CA PHE A 133 -4.00 10.37 22.31
C PHE A 133 -5.01 10.46 21.17
N GLY A 134 -4.55 10.72 19.95
CA GLY A 134 -5.41 10.80 18.75
C GLY A 134 -6.25 9.54 18.53
N LYS A 135 -5.65 8.35 18.67
CA LYS A 135 -6.35 7.05 18.64
C LYS A 135 -7.46 6.96 19.68
N THR A 136 -7.15 7.35 20.91
CA THR A 136 -8.11 7.29 22.02
C THR A 136 -9.29 8.24 21.78
N VAL A 137 -9.01 9.45 21.27
CA VAL A 137 -10.04 10.43 20.90
C VAL A 137 -10.88 9.91 19.75
N ALA A 138 -10.26 9.41 18.67
CA ALA A 138 -10.94 8.88 17.49
C ALA A 138 -11.91 7.74 17.88
N ARG A 139 -11.43 6.77 18.67
CA ARG A 139 -12.24 5.65 19.15
C ARG A 139 -13.45 6.14 19.95
N ARG A 140 -13.26 7.02 20.93
CA ARG A 140 -14.38 7.52 21.76
C ARG A 140 -15.40 8.34 20.95
N LEU A 141 -14.95 9.11 19.96
CA LEU A 141 -15.86 9.86 19.09
C LEU A 141 -16.67 8.91 18.20
N ARG A 142 -16.04 7.85 17.68
CA ARG A 142 -16.74 6.80 16.92
C ARG A 142 -17.74 6.01 17.76
N ASP A 143 -17.38 5.66 18.99
CA ASP A 143 -18.30 5.00 19.93
C ASP A 143 -19.54 5.88 20.22
N GLY A 144 -19.40 7.20 20.07
CA GLY A 144 -20.48 8.18 20.13
C GLY A 144 -21.11 8.53 18.78
N GLU A 145 -20.92 7.70 17.75
CA GLU A 145 -21.49 7.84 16.39
C GLU A 145 -21.16 9.16 15.70
N ARG A 146 -19.96 9.71 15.95
CA ARG A 146 -19.47 10.91 15.25
C ARG A 146 -18.56 10.54 14.09
N ASP A 147 -18.74 11.23 12.97
CA ASP A 147 -17.83 11.14 11.83
C ASP A 147 -16.47 11.75 12.19
N VAL A 148 -15.41 11.01 11.91
CA VAL A 148 -14.03 11.37 12.23
C VAL A 148 -13.15 11.24 10.99
N VAL A 149 -12.36 12.26 10.73
CA VAL A 149 -11.30 12.26 9.73
C VAL A 149 -9.96 12.47 10.42
N VAL A 150 -9.01 11.57 10.18
CA VAL A 150 -7.67 11.63 10.77
C VAL A 150 -6.67 12.22 9.78
N ILE A 151 -5.76 13.08 10.22
CA ILE A 151 -4.60 13.50 9.44
C ILE A 151 -3.35 12.92 10.08
N GLU A 152 -2.55 12.17 9.32
CA GLU A 152 -1.33 11.55 9.84
C GLU A 152 -0.20 11.56 8.80
N THR A 153 1.03 11.86 9.23
CA THR A 153 2.21 11.90 8.38
C THR A 153 2.95 10.56 8.34
N GLN A 154 3.00 9.82 9.45
CA GLN A 154 3.71 8.55 9.54
C GLN A 154 2.91 7.45 8.85
N ASP A 155 3.50 6.82 7.84
CA ASP A 155 2.84 5.77 7.05
C ASP A 155 2.30 4.62 7.91
N SER A 156 3.05 4.18 8.92
CA SER A 156 2.61 3.11 9.81
C SER A 156 1.36 3.47 10.63
N GLU A 157 1.23 4.72 11.07
CA GLU A 157 0.06 5.17 11.84
C GLU A 157 -1.11 5.52 10.92
N PHE A 158 -0.83 6.03 9.71
CA PHE A 158 -1.83 6.23 8.67
C PHE A 158 -2.49 4.90 8.27
N GLN A 159 -1.70 3.85 7.98
CA GLN A 159 -2.25 2.53 7.66
C GLN A 159 -3.08 1.96 8.82
N ARG A 160 -2.63 2.15 10.07
CA ARG A 160 -3.40 1.75 11.25
C ARG A 160 -4.75 2.47 11.34
N ALA A 161 -4.83 3.75 11.03
CA ALA A 161 -6.10 4.46 11.00
C ALA A 161 -7.05 3.83 9.97
N LEU A 162 -6.54 3.45 8.80
CA LEU A 162 -7.33 2.77 7.77
C LEU A 162 -7.76 1.36 8.17
N ASP A 163 -6.91 0.62 8.89
CA ASP A 163 -7.22 -0.70 9.43
C ASP A 163 -8.26 -0.63 10.56
N ASP A 164 -8.27 0.49 11.30
CA ASP A 164 -9.28 0.82 12.30
C ASP A 164 -10.57 1.38 11.67
N ASP A 165 -10.78 1.24 10.35
CA ASP A 165 -11.95 1.74 9.61
C ASP A 165 -12.22 3.26 9.76
N LEU A 166 -11.16 4.07 9.91
CA LEU A 166 -11.27 5.53 9.91
C LEU A 166 -11.03 6.11 8.51
N LEU A 167 -11.68 7.24 8.23
CA LEU A 167 -11.28 8.09 7.12
C LEU A 167 -9.99 8.81 7.51
N ALA A 168 -8.99 8.79 6.63
CA ALA A 168 -7.70 9.40 6.90
C ALA A 168 -7.10 10.09 5.68
N VAL A 169 -6.39 11.19 5.93
CA VAL A 169 -5.60 11.94 4.96
C VAL A 169 -4.13 11.82 5.35
N GLN A 170 -3.31 11.29 4.44
CA GLN A 170 -1.87 11.19 4.68
C GLN A 170 -1.20 12.55 4.43
N GLY A 171 -0.65 13.17 5.46
CA GLY A 171 -0.06 14.50 5.33
C GLY A 171 0.30 15.15 6.65
N ASP A 172 0.93 16.31 6.54
CA ASP A 172 1.27 17.16 7.69
C ASP A 172 0.15 18.18 7.86
N ALA A 173 -0.57 18.09 8.97
CA ALA A 173 -1.69 18.96 9.29
C ALA A 173 -1.30 20.45 9.42
N ARG A 174 -0.01 20.79 9.51
CA ARG A 174 0.47 22.18 9.46
C ARG A 174 0.31 22.81 8.07
N ARG A 175 0.15 21.99 7.02
CA ARG A 175 -0.04 22.47 5.65
C ARG A 175 -1.50 22.76 5.39
N GLU A 176 -1.78 23.96 4.91
CA GLU A 176 -3.13 24.42 4.59
C GLU A 176 -3.89 23.45 3.67
N GLN A 177 -3.21 22.93 2.64
CA GLN A 177 -3.81 21.99 1.69
C GLN A 177 -4.30 20.72 2.37
N VAL A 178 -3.53 20.16 3.31
CA VAL A 178 -3.90 18.91 4.01
C VAL A 178 -5.15 19.11 4.88
N LEU A 179 -5.28 20.28 5.52
CA LEU A 179 -6.49 20.63 6.26
C LEU A 179 -7.70 20.77 5.32
N ARG A 180 -7.49 21.30 4.11
CA ARG A 180 -8.55 21.40 3.09
C ARG A 180 -8.97 20.03 2.57
N ASP A 181 -8.01 19.14 2.31
CA ASP A 181 -8.26 17.76 1.88
C ASP A 181 -9.04 16.99 2.97
N ALA A 182 -8.81 17.29 4.24
CA ALA A 182 -9.59 16.75 5.36
C ALA A 182 -10.97 17.43 5.56
N GLY A 183 -11.32 18.41 4.73
CA GLY A 183 -12.62 19.09 4.77
C GLY A 183 -12.77 20.12 5.90
N VAL A 184 -11.70 20.78 6.35
CA VAL A 184 -11.72 21.69 7.53
C VAL A 184 -12.82 22.75 7.50
N LYS A 185 -13.19 23.27 6.33
CA LYS A 185 -14.28 24.27 6.20
C LYS A 185 -15.66 23.74 6.55
N ARG A 186 -15.84 22.42 6.47
CA ARG A 186 -17.10 21.70 6.73
C ARG A 186 -17.08 21.00 8.10
N ALA A 187 -15.93 20.94 8.75
CA ALA A 187 -15.77 20.30 10.05
C ALA A 187 -16.39 21.15 11.17
N THR A 188 -16.85 20.50 12.24
CA THR A 188 -17.28 21.20 13.46
C THR A 188 -16.13 21.46 14.41
N THR A 189 -15.13 20.58 14.45
CA THR A 189 -14.02 20.64 15.40
C THR A 189 -12.73 20.14 14.74
N VAL A 190 -11.61 20.81 15.02
CA VAL A 190 -10.26 20.31 14.75
C VAL A 190 -9.55 20.07 16.08
N VAL A 191 -8.98 18.88 16.23
CA VAL A 191 -8.21 18.47 17.40
C VAL A 191 -6.74 18.35 17.02
N GLY A 192 -5.88 19.20 17.59
CA GLY A 192 -4.43 19.01 17.54
C GLY A 192 -4.03 17.93 18.55
N ALA A 193 -3.63 16.75 18.06
CA ALA A 193 -3.40 15.56 18.87
C ALA A 193 -1.97 14.99 18.73
N ILE A 194 -1.04 15.77 18.18
CA ILE A 194 0.37 15.41 18.03
C ILE A 194 1.08 15.60 19.39
N ASP A 195 2.13 14.82 19.68
CA ASP A 195 2.91 14.98 20.92
C ASP A 195 3.78 16.25 20.96
N ASP A 196 3.85 17.00 19.87
CA ASP A 196 4.53 18.29 19.78
C ASP A 196 3.52 19.44 19.94
N SER A 197 3.58 20.12 21.10
CA SER A 197 2.76 21.30 21.40
C SER A 197 2.87 22.39 20.34
N ASN A 198 4.07 22.63 19.79
CA ASN A 198 4.29 23.67 18.79
C ASN A 198 3.60 23.30 17.47
N ALA A 199 3.67 22.03 17.06
CA ALA A 199 2.96 21.54 15.89
C ALA A 199 1.43 21.74 16.03
N ASN A 200 0.86 21.39 17.19
CA ASN A 200 -0.58 21.58 17.42
C ASN A 200 -1.00 23.06 17.42
N ILE A 201 -0.15 23.95 17.97
CA ILE A 201 -0.37 25.40 17.92
C ILE A 201 -0.34 25.92 16.48
N GLN A 202 0.61 25.46 15.66
CA GLN A 202 0.67 25.82 14.24
C GLN A 202 -0.56 25.34 13.47
N ILE A 203 -1.04 24.13 13.77
CA ILE A 203 -2.27 23.57 13.20
C ILE A 203 -3.48 24.45 13.56
N ALA A 204 -3.60 24.87 14.83
CA ALA A 204 -4.68 25.76 15.28
C ALA A 204 -4.64 27.12 14.58
N MET A 205 -3.46 27.71 14.40
CA MET A 205 -3.31 28.95 13.62
C MET A 205 -3.70 28.77 12.16
N GLY A 206 -3.31 27.65 11.53
CA GLY A 206 -3.69 27.36 10.15
C GLY A 206 -5.19 27.13 9.99
N ALA A 207 -5.77 26.31 10.86
CA ALA A 207 -7.20 25.99 10.84
C ALA A 207 -8.08 27.23 11.08
N SER A 208 -7.73 28.09 12.05
CA SER A 208 -8.47 29.34 12.32
C SER A 208 -8.45 30.31 11.13
N GLN A 209 -7.37 30.34 10.33
CA GLN A 209 -7.30 31.15 9.11
C GLN A 209 -8.20 30.59 7.99
N ILE A 210 -8.29 29.27 7.84
CA ILE A 210 -9.06 28.63 6.77
C ILE A 210 -10.56 28.59 7.10
N ALA A 211 -10.89 28.32 8.37
CA ALA A 211 -12.23 28.11 8.88
C ALA A 211 -12.42 28.82 10.24
N PRO A 212 -12.69 30.14 10.24
CA PRO A 212 -12.74 30.95 11.47
C PRO A 212 -13.82 30.55 12.49
N THR A 213 -14.80 29.73 12.09
CA THR A 213 -15.90 29.27 12.94
C THR A 213 -15.70 27.84 13.45
N VAL A 214 -14.62 27.15 13.06
CA VAL A 214 -14.36 25.79 13.52
C VAL A 214 -13.89 25.81 14.97
N ARG A 215 -14.38 24.88 15.79
CA ARG A 215 -13.89 24.74 17.16
C ARG A 215 -12.48 24.15 17.14
N LEU A 216 -11.55 24.76 17.87
CA LEU A 216 -10.16 24.34 17.96
C LEU A 216 -9.84 23.79 19.35
N VAL A 217 -9.52 22.50 19.42
CA VAL A 217 -9.07 21.82 20.64
C VAL A 217 -7.61 21.43 20.46
N VAL A 218 -6.73 21.87 21.35
CA VAL A 218 -5.28 21.70 21.20
C VAL A 218 -4.72 20.95 22.39
N ARG A 219 -4.09 19.79 22.14
CA ARG A 219 -3.24 19.13 23.13
C ARG A 219 -1.92 19.90 23.26
N VAL A 220 -1.52 20.19 24.49
CA VAL A 220 -0.17 20.64 24.80
C VAL A 220 0.40 19.80 25.94
N GLY A 221 1.71 19.57 25.94
CA GLY A 221 2.39 18.76 26.97
C GLY A 221 2.81 19.53 28.23
N ASP A 222 2.68 20.86 28.25
CA ASP A 222 3.12 21.70 29.37
C ASP A 222 2.26 22.96 29.46
N GLU A 223 1.91 23.37 30.68
CA GLU A 223 1.12 24.57 31.02
C GLU A 223 1.70 25.86 30.42
N MET A 224 3.02 25.93 30.26
CA MET A 224 3.71 27.08 29.66
C MET A 224 3.23 27.37 28.23
N TYR A 225 2.71 26.36 27.51
CA TYR A 225 2.17 26.53 26.16
C TYR A 225 0.68 26.92 26.12
N GLU A 226 -0.04 26.88 27.24
CA GLU A 226 -1.48 27.14 27.25
C GLU A 226 -1.81 28.55 26.76
N ALA A 227 -1.14 29.55 27.33
CA ALA A 227 -1.36 30.95 26.94
C ALA A 227 -1.01 31.19 25.46
N LEU A 228 0.01 30.52 24.94
CA LEU A 228 0.38 30.61 23.53
C LEU A 228 -0.67 29.94 22.63
N ALA A 229 -1.15 28.76 22.99
CA ALA A 229 -2.18 28.04 22.25
C ALA A 229 -3.50 28.82 22.17
N ARG A 230 -3.96 29.40 23.30
CA ARG A 230 -5.16 30.26 23.31
C ARG A 230 -4.99 31.49 22.42
N ARG A 231 -3.83 32.15 22.48
CA ARG A 231 -3.52 33.31 21.60
C ARG A 231 -3.44 32.93 20.12
N ALA A 232 -3.10 31.69 19.82
CA ALA A 232 -3.07 31.13 18.48
C ALA A 232 -4.45 30.73 17.93
N GLY A 233 -5.51 30.88 18.72
CA GLY A 233 -6.89 30.61 18.32
C GLY A 233 -7.47 29.31 18.89
N ALA A 234 -6.77 28.60 19.77
CA ALA A 234 -7.35 27.44 20.44
C ALA A 234 -8.50 27.87 21.38
N ASP A 235 -9.70 27.34 21.15
CA ASP A 235 -10.84 27.53 22.05
C ASP A 235 -10.65 26.76 23.35
N GLU A 236 -10.15 25.52 23.23
CA GLU A 236 -9.88 24.62 24.34
C GLU A 236 -8.43 24.14 24.28
N VAL A 237 -7.75 24.15 25.42
CA VAL A 237 -6.40 23.59 25.57
C VAL A 237 -6.46 22.45 26.56
N ILE A 238 -5.98 21.28 26.14
CA ILE A 238 -5.94 20.08 26.98
C ILE A 238 -4.50 19.75 27.31
N ILE A 239 -4.23 19.59 28.60
CA ILE A 239 -2.94 19.13 29.13
C ILE A 239 -3.19 17.76 29.74
N PRO A 240 -2.93 16.66 29.01
CA PRO A 240 -3.34 15.31 29.39
C PRO A 240 -2.83 14.88 30.76
N GLU A 241 -1.60 15.26 31.11
CA GLU A 241 -0.96 14.95 32.39
C GLU A 241 -1.69 15.62 33.56
N VAL A 242 -2.06 16.90 33.41
CA VAL A 242 -2.82 17.66 34.40
C VAL A 242 -4.24 17.09 34.53
N ALA A 243 -4.94 16.90 33.40
CA ALA A 243 -6.29 16.35 33.38
C ALA A 243 -6.35 14.94 34.00
N SER A 244 -5.34 14.11 33.76
CA SER A 244 -5.23 12.78 34.37
C SER A 244 -5.00 12.87 35.88
N ALA A 245 -4.14 13.80 36.33
CA ALA A 245 -3.88 14.02 37.75
C ALA A 245 -5.14 14.49 38.49
N GLU A 246 -5.87 15.47 37.94
CA GLU A 246 -7.15 15.93 38.50
C GLU A 246 -8.17 14.79 38.64
N GLN A 247 -8.27 13.93 37.63
CA GLN A 247 -9.16 12.78 37.67
C GLN A 247 -8.78 11.81 38.81
N VAL A 248 -7.48 11.51 38.98
CA VAL A 248 -7.01 10.66 40.09
C VAL A 248 -7.30 11.30 41.44
N THR A 249 -6.97 12.59 41.61
CA THR A 249 -7.21 13.31 42.87
C THR A 249 -8.69 13.40 43.21
N SER A 250 -9.58 13.53 42.23
CA SER A 250 -11.04 13.55 42.46
C SER A 250 -11.63 12.20 42.91
N THR A 251 -10.87 11.12 42.75
CA THR A 251 -11.28 9.75 43.13
C THR A 251 -10.78 9.36 44.53
N LEU A 252 -9.86 10.15 45.12
CA LEU A 252 -9.34 9.96 46.48
C LEU A 252 -10.25 10.64 47.51
#